data_AF-X1GUZ6-F1
#
_entry.id   AF-X1GUZ6-F1
#
_cell.length_a   1.000
_cell.length_b   1.000
_cell.length_c   1.000
_cell.angle_alpha   90.00
_cell.angle_beta   90.00
_cell.angle_gamma   90.00
#
_symmetry.space_group_name_H-M   'P 1'
#
loop_
_entity.id
_entity.type
_entity.pdbx_description
1 polymer ?
#
loop_
_entity_poly.entity_id
_entity_poly.type
_entity_poly.pdbx_seq_one_letter_code
_entity_poly.pdbx_strand_id
1 'polypeptide(L)'
;MVLLALTGDILPADATQHAKKFKPIQLHPNNPHYFLWRGKPTVLITSGEHYGAVLNRTFNYSKYLKTLESHGFNLTRTFSGAYCEPIGAFKIKNNTLAPAKGQLICPWARSKTTGYANGGNKFDLTKWNKAYFKRLRDFVSQAGSHGVVVEFVLFCPFYKDDMWKLSPMNAANNVNGIGKMERTEVYTLNHPKLLAIQDAMVRKIVEELKGFGNIYYEICNEPYFGGVTLEWQNRIAETIIKAEAKFKAKHLIAQNIANKF
;
A
#
# COMPACT_ATOMS: atom_id res chain seq x y z
N MET A 1 -36.26 -0.58 66.96
CA MET A 1 -35.50 -1.78 66.58
C MET A 1 -36.22 -2.44 65.41
N VAL A 2 -35.82 -2.09 64.18
CA VAL A 2 -36.01 -2.88 62.96
C VAL A 2 -34.79 -2.54 62.10
N LEU A 3 -33.91 -3.52 61.93
CA LEU A 3 -32.68 -3.41 61.15
C LEU A 3 -33.04 -3.81 59.71
N LEU A 4 -32.93 -2.90 58.75
CA LEU A 4 -33.07 -3.23 57.32
C LEU A 4 -31.66 -3.26 56.72
N ALA A 5 -31.11 -4.46 56.57
CA ALA A 5 -29.91 -4.69 55.79
C ALA A 5 -30.33 -4.95 54.34
N LEU A 6 -29.94 -4.05 53.42
CA LEU A 6 -29.99 -4.31 51.98
C LEU A 6 -28.57 -4.61 51.53
N THR A 7 -28.31 -5.89 51.30
CA THR A 7 -27.09 -6.42 50.70
C THR A 7 -27.03 -5.96 49.25
N GLY A 8 -25.94 -5.28 48.89
CA GLY A 8 -25.67 -4.90 47.51
C GLY A 8 -25.25 -6.13 46.71
N ASP A 9 -26.06 -6.53 45.74
CA ASP A 9 -25.66 -7.45 44.69
C ASP A 9 -24.75 -6.70 43.71
N ILE A 10 -23.44 -6.88 43.88
CA ILE A 10 -22.45 -6.53 42.87
C ILE A 10 -22.60 -7.57 41.76
N LEU A 11 -23.31 -7.21 40.69
CA LEU A 11 -23.27 -7.97 39.44
C LEU A 11 -21.81 -8.02 38.97
N PRO A 12 -21.25 -9.21 38.66
CA PRO A 12 -19.95 -9.26 38.01
C PRO A 12 -20.06 -8.54 36.68
N ALA A 13 -19.22 -7.52 36.49
CA ALA A 13 -19.02 -6.89 35.21
C ALA A 13 -18.65 -8.00 34.22
N ASP A 14 -19.59 -8.37 33.36
CA ASP A 14 -19.37 -9.27 32.25
C ASP A 14 -18.49 -8.52 31.26
N ALA A 15 -17.19 -8.48 31.58
CA ALA A 15 -16.13 -8.07 30.68
C ALA A 15 -15.93 -9.18 29.66
N THR A 16 -16.99 -9.51 28.91
CA THR A 16 -16.82 -9.93 27.54
C THR A 16 -16.24 -8.72 26.82
N GLN A 17 -14.91 -8.61 26.89
CA GLN A 17 -14.11 -7.86 25.94
C GLN A 17 -14.43 -8.48 24.59
N HIS A 18 -15.52 -8.05 23.97
CA HIS A 18 -15.80 -8.32 22.58
C HIS A 18 -14.54 -7.87 21.87
N ALA A 19 -13.73 -8.84 21.45
CA ALA A 19 -12.56 -8.59 20.63
C ALA A 19 -13.06 -7.66 19.54
N LYS A 20 -12.64 -6.38 19.58
CA LYS A 20 -13.14 -5.35 18.66
C LYS A 20 -13.03 -5.97 17.28
N LYS A 21 -14.16 -6.34 16.67
CA LYS A 21 -14.16 -6.97 15.35
C LYS A 21 -13.52 -5.95 14.43
N PHE A 22 -12.26 -6.17 14.06
CA PHE A 22 -11.52 -5.34 13.12
C PHE A 22 -12.28 -5.41 11.80
N LYS A 23 -13.06 -4.36 11.53
CA LYS A 23 -13.68 -4.15 10.22
C LYS A 23 -12.78 -3.17 9.45
N PRO A 24 -12.37 -3.52 8.22
CA PRO A 24 -11.78 -2.56 7.30
C PRO A 24 -12.63 -1.30 7.18
N ILE A 25 -11.97 -0.18 6.86
CA ILE A 25 -12.68 0.97 6.32
C ILE A 25 -13.53 0.52 5.14
N GLN A 26 -14.77 0.98 5.11
CA GLN A 26 -15.78 0.59 4.13
C GLN A 26 -16.65 1.80 3.78
N LEU A 27 -17.42 1.71 2.71
CA LEU A 27 -18.48 2.68 2.44
C LEU A 27 -19.53 2.63 3.56
N HIS A 28 -20.06 3.77 3.94
CA HIS A 28 -21.08 3.85 4.97
C HIS A 28 -22.40 3.23 4.45
N PRO A 29 -23.01 2.26 5.16
CA PRO A 29 -24.11 1.45 4.62
C PRO A 29 -25.37 2.26 4.31
N ASN A 30 -25.62 3.36 5.05
CA ASN A 30 -26.79 4.22 4.83
C ASN A 30 -26.50 5.42 3.92
N ASN A 31 -25.24 5.73 3.65
CA ASN A 31 -24.85 6.86 2.81
C ASN A 31 -23.47 6.60 2.20
N PRO A 32 -23.40 5.94 1.02
CA PRO A 32 -22.14 5.50 0.44
C PRO A 32 -21.24 6.66 -0.05
N HIS A 33 -21.65 7.92 0.09
CA HIS A 33 -20.78 9.08 -0.13
C HIS A 33 -19.76 9.30 1.01
N TYR A 34 -19.94 8.64 2.16
CA TYR A 34 -19.02 8.69 3.30
C TYR A 34 -18.43 7.32 3.60
N PHE A 35 -17.30 7.29 4.29
CA PHE A 35 -16.75 6.05 4.83
C PHE A 35 -17.31 5.76 6.23
N LEU A 36 -17.27 4.49 6.63
CA LEU A 36 -17.47 4.03 7.99
C LEU A 36 -16.19 3.35 8.46
N TRP A 37 -15.58 3.86 9.53
CA TRP A 37 -14.38 3.26 10.11
C TRP A 37 -14.48 3.23 11.63
N ARG A 38 -14.19 2.07 12.24
CA ARG A 38 -14.32 1.84 13.69
C ARG A 38 -15.68 2.26 14.28
N GLY A 39 -16.75 2.09 13.49
CA GLY A 39 -18.12 2.41 13.89
C GLY A 39 -18.50 3.89 13.77
N LYS A 40 -17.65 4.74 13.17
CA LYS A 40 -17.91 6.17 13.00
C LYS A 40 -17.94 6.57 11.52
N PRO A 41 -18.92 7.38 11.07
CA PRO A 41 -18.82 8.08 9.80
C PRO A 41 -17.48 8.82 9.72
N THR A 42 -16.78 8.68 8.60
CA THR A 42 -15.39 9.12 8.45
C THR A 42 -15.22 9.82 7.11
N VAL A 43 -14.64 11.02 7.15
CA VAL A 43 -14.06 11.71 5.99
C VAL A 43 -12.54 11.55 6.11
N LEU A 44 -11.89 11.20 5.00
CA LEU A 44 -10.43 11.04 4.96
C LEU A 44 -9.79 12.37 4.60
N ILE A 45 -8.91 12.88 5.46
CA ILE A 45 -8.29 14.21 5.36
C ILE A 45 -6.80 14.06 5.67
N THR A 46 -5.95 14.59 4.79
CA THR A 46 -4.50 14.59 4.97
C THR A 46 -3.77 15.61 4.10
N SER A 47 -2.47 15.74 4.34
CA SER A 47 -1.48 16.27 3.39
C SER A 47 -0.63 15.11 2.87
N GLY A 48 -0.84 14.74 1.60
CA GLY A 48 -0.25 13.56 1.00
C GLY A 48 0.93 13.88 0.08
N GLU A 49 2.17 13.84 0.59
CA GLU A 49 3.39 14.00 -0.23
C GLU A 49 4.47 12.95 0.08
N HIS A 50 4.30 12.16 1.14
CA HIS A 50 5.30 11.19 1.61
C HIS A 50 5.13 9.81 0.96
N TYR A 51 4.98 9.79 -0.37
CA TYR A 51 4.65 8.60 -1.16
C TYR A 51 5.65 7.45 -1.03
N GLY A 52 6.90 7.75 -0.69
CA GLY A 52 7.94 6.75 -0.48
C GLY A 52 8.09 6.25 0.96
N ALA A 53 7.13 6.50 1.85
CA ALA A 53 7.26 6.24 3.29
C ALA A 53 7.70 4.80 3.63
N VAL A 54 7.24 3.81 2.86
CA VAL A 54 7.64 2.41 3.00
C VAL A 54 8.89 2.09 2.18
N LEU A 55 8.93 2.45 0.90
CA LEU A 55 9.98 2.01 -0.04
C LEU A 55 11.33 2.71 0.13
N ASN A 56 11.36 3.84 0.86
CA ASN A 56 12.58 4.56 1.18
C ASN A 56 13.04 4.20 2.59
N ARG A 57 14.16 3.46 2.69
CA ARG A 57 14.70 2.98 3.98
C ARG A 57 15.02 4.10 4.96
N THR A 58 15.42 5.26 4.46
CA THR A 58 15.85 6.38 5.32
C THR A 58 14.66 7.20 5.83
N PHE A 59 13.45 6.96 5.31
CA PHE A 59 12.27 7.68 5.75
C PHE A 59 11.84 7.23 7.15
N ASN A 60 11.70 8.19 8.07
CA ASN A 60 11.23 7.97 9.43
C ASN A 60 9.69 8.10 9.47
N TYR A 61 9.00 7.01 9.14
CA TYR A 61 7.53 7.02 9.15
C TYR A 61 6.94 7.16 10.55
N SER A 62 7.66 6.79 11.61
CA SER A 62 7.15 6.97 12.98
C SER A 62 6.98 8.45 13.31
N LYS A 63 8.00 9.27 13.02
CA LYS A 63 7.91 10.73 13.16
C LYS A 63 6.80 11.31 12.28
N TYR A 64 6.69 10.85 11.04
CA TYR A 64 5.67 11.30 10.10
C TYR A 64 4.24 10.99 10.59
N LEU A 65 3.95 9.76 11.00
CA LEU A 65 2.62 9.35 11.48
C LEU A 65 2.22 10.10 12.75
N LYS A 66 3.15 10.32 13.68
CA LYS A 66 2.93 11.21 14.84
C LYS A 66 2.61 12.65 14.43
N THR A 67 3.23 13.12 13.34
CA THR A 67 2.95 14.47 12.81
C THR A 67 1.54 14.55 12.22
N LEU A 68 1.11 13.54 11.45
CA LEU A 68 -0.27 13.47 10.94
C LEU A 68 -1.30 13.51 12.08
N GLU A 69 -1.10 12.67 13.10
CA GLU A 69 -1.96 12.66 14.30
C GLU A 69 -2.02 14.04 14.97
N SER A 70 -0.88 14.72 15.12
CA SER A 70 -0.81 16.04 15.74
C SER A 70 -1.54 17.14 14.98
N HIS A 71 -1.88 16.91 13.71
CA HIS A 71 -2.66 17.82 12.86
C HIS A 71 -4.08 17.33 12.63
N GLY A 72 -4.50 16.24 13.30
CA GLY A 72 -5.82 15.64 13.12
C GLY A 72 -6.02 14.97 11.76
N PHE A 73 -4.95 14.73 11.00
CA PHE A 73 -5.01 14.01 9.73
C PHE A 73 -5.17 12.51 9.98
N ASN A 74 -6.03 11.87 9.18
CA ASN A 74 -6.44 10.48 9.36
C ASN A 74 -6.24 9.62 8.11
N LEU A 75 -5.52 10.14 7.10
CA LEU A 75 -5.14 9.42 5.88
C LEU A 75 -3.64 9.58 5.62
N THR A 76 -3.03 8.59 4.99
CA THR A 76 -1.74 8.75 4.30
C THR A 76 -1.73 7.91 3.05
N ARG A 77 -1.03 8.39 2.02
CA ARG A 77 -0.84 7.69 0.74
C ARG A 77 0.61 7.26 0.56
N THR A 78 0.86 5.99 0.21
CA THR A 78 2.21 5.45 -0.01
C THR A 78 2.23 4.37 -1.08
N PHE A 79 3.37 4.24 -1.78
CA PHE A 79 3.54 3.36 -2.94
C PHE A 79 4.23 2.05 -2.54
N SER A 80 3.91 1.00 -3.28
CA SER A 80 4.37 -0.37 -3.04
C SER A 80 5.87 -0.62 -3.23
N GLY A 81 6.58 0.27 -3.92
CA GLY A 81 7.96 0.02 -4.36
C GLY A 81 8.09 -0.73 -5.69
N ALA A 82 6.98 -0.98 -6.41
CA ALA A 82 7.02 -1.38 -7.83
C ALA A 82 7.48 -0.22 -8.74
N TYR A 83 7.28 1.01 -8.28
CA TYR A 83 7.67 2.27 -8.89
C TYR A 83 8.50 3.10 -7.89
N CYS A 84 9.55 3.74 -8.38
CA CYS A 84 10.30 4.77 -7.68
C CYS A 84 10.88 5.75 -8.71
N GLU A 85 11.35 6.89 -8.22
CA GLU A 85 11.77 8.01 -9.07
C GLU A 85 13.27 8.24 -9.01
N PRO A 86 13.88 8.80 -10.07
CA PRO A 86 15.24 9.29 -9.99
C PRO A 86 15.32 10.53 -9.09
N ILE A 87 16.49 10.73 -8.45
CA ILE A 87 16.75 11.94 -7.67
C ILE A 87 16.58 13.17 -8.55
N GLY A 88 15.87 14.18 -8.05
CA GLY A 88 15.59 15.43 -8.78
C GLY A 88 14.34 15.37 -9.67
N ALA A 89 13.66 14.22 -9.75
CA ALA A 89 12.37 14.11 -10.44
C ALA A 89 11.39 15.19 -9.96
N PHE A 90 10.71 15.81 -10.93
CA PHE A 90 9.70 16.86 -10.73
C PHE A 90 10.18 18.11 -9.96
N LYS A 91 11.49 18.29 -9.78
CA LYS A 91 12.07 19.38 -8.97
C LYS A 91 11.57 19.38 -7.51
N ILE A 92 11.09 18.25 -7.01
CA ILE A 92 10.60 18.12 -5.63
C ILE A 92 11.78 17.97 -4.68
N LYS A 93 11.91 18.91 -3.74
CA LYS A 93 12.92 18.84 -2.68
C LYS A 93 12.57 17.71 -1.73
N ASN A 94 13.55 16.86 -1.39
CA ASN A 94 13.38 15.71 -0.49
C ASN A 94 12.30 14.72 -0.92
N ASN A 95 12.13 14.51 -2.23
CA ASN A 95 11.17 13.55 -2.78
C ASN A 95 11.36 12.16 -2.16
N THR A 96 10.41 11.74 -1.33
CA THR A 96 10.49 10.45 -0.62
C THR A 96 10.42 9.27 -1.58
N LEU A 97 9.79 9.44 -2.74
CA LEU A 97 9.63 8.44 -3.80
C LEU A 97 10.90 8.26 -4.65
N ALA A 98 11.90 9.12 -4.46
CA ALA A 98 13.23 9.03 -5.05
C ALA A 98 14.30 8.62 -4.00
N PRO A 99 14.30 7.35 -3.54
CA PRO A 99 15.25 6.91 -2.54
C PRO A 99 16.69 7.04 -3.05
N ALA A 100 17.59 7.47 -2.16
CA ALA A 100 19.02 7.54 -2.45
C ALA A 100 19.58 6.17 -2.87
N LYS A 101 20.78 6.19 -3.47
CA LYS A 101 21.46 4.98 -3.96
C LYS A 101 21.52 3.89 -2.89
N GLY A 102 21.04 2.69 -3.21
CA GLY A 102 20.96 1.54 -2.30
C GLY A 102 19.86 1.61 -1.22
N GLN A 103 19.11 2.73 -1.12
CA GLN A 103 18.09 2.92 -0.09
C GLN A 103 16.70 2.46 -0.51
N LEU A 104 16.49 2.08 -1.78
CA LEU A 104 15.25 1.43 -2.20
C LEU A 104 15.09 0.06 -1.51
N ILE A 105 13.96 -0.11 -0.84
CA ILE A 105 13.43 -1.39 -0.39
C ILE A 105 12.08 -1.64 -1.09
N CYS A 106 11.90 -2.81 -1.68
CA CYS A 106 10.70 -3.15 -2.46
C CYS A 106 10.29 -4.62 -2.23
N PRO A 107 9.15 -5.09 -2.76
CA PRO A 107 8.62 -6.42 -2.51
C PRO A 107 9.58 -7.57 -2.86
N TRP A 108 10.37 -7.41 -3.92
CA TRP A 108 11.30 -8.44 -4.39
C TRP A 108 12.66 -8.37 -3.71
N ALA A 109 13.24 -9.54 -3.43
CA ALA A 109 14.54 -9.68 -2.80
C ALA A 109 15.67 -9.32 -3.77
N ARG A 110 16.80 -8.87 -3.22
CA ARG A 110 18.05 -8.72 -3.96
C ARG A 110 18.63 -10.10 -4.28
N SER A 111 19.18 -10.26 -5.47
CA SER A 111 19.96 -11.43 -5.89
C SER A 111 21.42 -11.30 -5.44
N LYS A 112 22.28 -12.23 -5.87
CA LYS A 112 23.74 -12.14 -5.70
C LYS A 112 24.45 -11.37 -6.83
N THR A 113 23.74 -11.06 -7.92
CA THR A 113 24.32 -10.42 -9.11
C THR A 113 24.28 -8.91 -8.96
N THR A 114 25.42 -8.23 -9.12
CA THR A 114 25.50 -6.75 -9.10
C THR A 114 24.80 -6.12 -10.31
N GLY A 115 24.52 -4.81 -10.23
CA GLY A 115 24.11 -4.03 -11.42
C GLY A 115 22.67 -3.54 -11.43
N TYR A 116 22.07 -3.29 -10.25
CA TYR A 116 20.84 -2.49 -10.20
C TYR A 116 21.15 -1.02 -10.49
N ALA A 117 20.32 -0.38 -11.32
CA ALA A 117 20.53 1.01 -11.76
C ALA A 117 20.69 2.03 -10.63
N ASN A 118 19.93 1.89 -9.53
CA ASN A 118 20.05 2.77 -8.34
C ASN A 118 20.89 2.12 -7.21
N GLY A 119 21.86 1.27 -7.57
CA GLY A 119 22.91 0.76 -6.68
C GLY A 119 22.65 -0.59 -6.00
N GLY A 120 23.70 -1.41 -5.92
CA GLY A 120 23.66 -2.75 -5.32
C GLY A 120 23.31 -3.85 -6.32
N ASN A 121 22.80 -4.97 -5.80
CA ASN A 121 22.49 -6.15 -6.60
C ASN A 121 21.16 -6.03 -7.34
N LYS A 122 21.04 -6.70 -8.48
CA LYS A 122 19.77 -6.91 -9.18
C LYS A 122 18.75 -7.62 -8.28
N PHE A 123 17.50 -7.64 -8.71
CA PHE A 123 16.41 -8.32 -8.01
C PHE A 123 16.20 -9.74 -8.51
N ASP A 124 15.68 -10.61 -7.65
CA ASP A 124 15.09 -11.89 -8.01
C ASP A 124 13.57 -11.79 -7.82
N LEU A 125 12.84 -11.63 -8.92
CA LEU A 125 11.39 -11.40 -8.93
C LEU A 125 10.59 -12.61 -8.44
N THR A 126 11.24 -13.77 -8.27
CA THR A 126 10.62 -14.99 -7.72
C THR A 126 10.76 -15.09 -6.20
N LYS A 127 11.49 -14.17 -5.57
CA LYS A 127 11.76 -14.18 -4.12
C LYS A 127 11.27 -12.92 -3.44
N TRP A 128 10.59 -13.11 -2.31
CA TRP A 128 10.09 -12.02 -1.49
C TRP A 128 11.14 -11.47 -0.53
N ASN A 129 11.21 -10.15 -0.44
CA ASN A 129 12.03 -9.44 0.52
C ASN A 129 11.34 -9.40 1.89
N LYS A 130 11.74 -10.32 2.79
CA LYS A 130 11.17 -10.40 4.14
C LYS A 130 11.28 -9.08 4.92
N ALA A 131 12.37 -8.31 4.73
CA ALA A 131 12.56 -7.03 5.39
C ALA A 131 11.57 -5.96 4.89
N TYR A 132 11.23 -5.97 3.60
CA TYR A 132 10.21 -5.09 3.04
C TYR A 132 8.85 -5.38 3.68
N PHE A 133 8.41 -6.64 3.69
CA PHE A 133 7.09 -6.98 4.24
C PHE A 133 7.02 -6.77 5.75
N LYS A 134 8.12 -6.97 6.49
CA LYS A 134 8.18 -6.56 7.90
C LYS A 134 7.97 -5.05 8.06
N ARG A 135 8.66 -4.24 7.26
CA ARG A 135 8.54 -2.77 7.28
C ARG A 135 7.13 -2.31 6.90
N LEU A 136 6.53 -2.93 5.89
CA LEU A 136 5.17 -2.63 5.44
C LEU A 136 4.14 -2.91 6.54
N ARG A 137 4.17 -4.11 7.16
CA ARG A 137 3.26 -4.43 8.28
C ARG A 137 3.45 -3.50 9.47
N ASP A 138 4.69 -3.16 9.79
CA ASP A 138 5.01 -2.22 10.87
C ASP A 138 4.46 -0.81 10.57
N PHE A 139 4.65 -0.31 9.35
CA PHE A 139 4.07 0.97 8.90
C PHE A 139 2.54 1.00 9.04
N VAL A 140 1.83 -0.01 8.50
CA VAL A 140 0.35 -0.05 8.55
C VAL A 140 -0.14 -0.20 9.99
N SER A 141 0.55 -0.98 10.83
CA SER A 141 0.25 -1.11 12.25
C SER A 141 0.38 0.23 12.98
N GLN A 142 1.51 0.93 12.78
CA GLN A 142 1.75 2.23 13.42
C GLN A 142 0.72 3.26 12.94
N ALA A 143 0.43 3.31 11.64
CA ALA A 143 -0.61 4.19 11.10
C ALA A 143 -1.95 3.93 11.81
N GLY A 144 -2.34 2.66 11.97
CA GLY A 144 -3.58 2.29 12.63
C GLY A 144 -3.62 2.68 14.12
N SER A 145 -2.47 2.67 14.81
CA SER A 145 -2.37 3.13 16.20
C SER A 145 -2.53 4.64 16.34
N HIS A 146 -2.09 5.41 15.34
CA HIS A 146 -2.23 6.87 15.24
C HIS A 146 -3.57 7.32 14.62
N GLY A 147 -4.53 6.40 14.43
CA GLY A 147 -5.82 6.75 13.82
C GLY A 147 -5.75 7.07 12.32
N VAL A 148 -4.69 6.63 11.64
CA VAL A 148 -4.44 6.90 10.22
C VAL A 148 -4.79 5.68 9.36
N VAL A 149 -5.62 5.91 8.34
CA VAL A 149 -5.90 4.98 7.24
C VAL A 149 -4.80 5.11 6.18
N VAL A 150 -4.39 3.98 5.61
CA VAL A 150 -3.38 3.90 4.55
C VAL A 150 -4.07 3.69 3.21
N GLU A 151 -3.90 4.64 2.30
CA GLU A 151 -4.08 4.41 0.87
C GLU A 151 -2.81 3.78 0.32
N PHE A 152 -2.91 2.51 -0.07
CA PHE A 152 -1.77 1.75 -0.54
C PHE A 152 -1.79 1.59 -2.06
N VAL A 153 -0.90 2.34 -2.71
CA VAL A 153 -0.82 2.44 -4.17
C VAL A 153 0.02 1.29 -4.71
N LEU A 154 -0.63 0.38 -5.45
CA LEU A 154 0.03 -0.83 -5.95
C LEU A 154 0.99 -0.51 -7.10
N PHE A 155 0.57 0.33 -8.05
CA PHE A 155 1.32 0.65 -9.26
C PHE A 155 1.23 2.13 -9.64
N CYS A 156 2.07 2.56 -10.58
CA CYS A 156 2.09 3.90 -11.14
C CYS A 156 2.68 3.81 -12.55
N PRO A 157 2.12 4.48 -13.57
CA PRO A 157 2.72 4.54 -14.88
C PRO A 157 4.13 5.12 -14.78
N PHE A 158 5.00 4.67 -15.67
CA PHE A 158 6.30 5.29 -15.85
C PHE A 158 6.12 6.50 -16.78
N TYR A 159 6.17 7.71 -16.23
CA TYR A 159 6.01 8.94 -17.01
C TYR A 159 7.14 9.15 -18.01
N LYS A 160 8.35 8.68 -17.67
CA LYS A 160 9.58 8.81 -18.46
C LYS A 160 10.42 7.54 -18.36
N ASP A 161 11.33 7.35 -19.31
CA ASP A 161 12.15 6.14 -19.39
C ASP A 161 13.14 6.00 -18.24
N ASP A 162 13.59 7.10 -17.66
CA ASP A 162 14.47 7.12 -16.49
C ASP A 162 13.81 6.44 -15.27
N MET A 163 12.51 6.62 -15.06
CA MET A 163 11.74 5.92 -14.03
C MET A 163 11.63 4.42 -14.34
N TRP A 164 11.38 4.05 -15.61
CA TRP A 164 11.33 2.63 -16.01
C TRP A 164 12.68 1.94 -15.81
N LYS A 165 13.79 2.63 -16.13
CA LYS A 165 15.16 2.16 -15.90
C LYS A 165 15.46 1.87 -14.42
N LEU A 166 14.66 2.39 -13.48
CA LEU A 166 14.81 2.11 -12.05
C LEU A 166 13.90 0.99 -11.53
N SER A 167 12.91 0.53 -12.31
CA SER A 167 11.98 -0.48 -11.84
C SER A 167 12.66 -1.83 -11.63
N PRO A 168 12.38 -2.54 -10.52
CA PRO A 168 12.77 -3.94 -10.39
C PRO A 168 12.24 -4.83 -11.52
N MET A 169 11.10 -4.45 -12.10
CA MET A 169 10.44 -5.18 -13.19
C MET A 169 11.10 -4.97 -14.55
N ASN A 170 12.08 -4.06 -14.69
CA ASN A 170 12.86 -3.89 -15.91
C ASN A 170 13.93 -5.00 -16.01
N ALA A 171 14.08 -5.63 -17.18
CA ALA A 171 14.98 -6.77 -17.39
C ALA A 171 16.45 -6.46 -17.08
N ALA A 172 16.87 -5.20 -17.17
CA ALA A 172 18.21 -4.80 -16.76
C ALA A 172 18.45 -4.97 -15.25
N ASN A 173 17.40 -4.83 -14.46
CA ASN A 173 17.44 -4.77 -12.99
C ASN A 173 17.11 -6.08 -12.29
N ASN A 174 16.70 -7.13 -13.00
CA ASN A 174 16.42 -8.44 -12.40
C ASN A 174 17.21 -9.56 -13.09
N VAL A 175 17.40 -10.67 -12.36
CA VAL A 175 18.10 -11.86 -12.87
C VAL A 175 17.18 -12.80 -13.66
N ASN A 176 15.87 -12.54 -13.66
CA ASN A 176 14.87 -13.38 -14.31
C ASN A 176 14.73 -13.07 -15.81
N GLY A 177 15.32 -11.96 -16.28
CA GLY A 177 15.21 -11.51 -17.67
C GLY A 177 13.80 -11.04 -18.07
N ILE A 178 12.94 -10.76 -17.10
CA ILE A 178 11.57 -10.27 -17.29
C ILE A 178 11.59 -8.76 -17.42
N GLY A 179 10.78 -8.20 -18.32
CA GLY A 179 10.69 -6.75 -18.48
C GLY A 179 11.41 -6.20 -19.72
N LYS A 180 11.42 -6.94 -20.84
CA LYS A 180 11.97 -6.50 -22.13
C LYS A 180 10.86 -5.90 -22.99
N MET A 181 10.42 -4.70 -22.65
CA MET A 181 9.40 -3.93 -23.37
C MET A 181 9.57 -2.44 -23.10
N GLU A 182 8.88 -1.64 -23.90
CA GLU A 182 8.78 -0.20 -23.68
C GLU A 182 7.98 0.11 -22.42
N ARG A 183 8.28 1.25 -21.79
CA ARG A 183 7.66 1.63 -20.51
C ARG A 183 6.13 1.73 -20.58
N THR A 184 5.60 2.01 -21.77
CA THR A 184 4.17 2.18 -22.04
C THR A 184 3.42 0.87 -22.19
N GLU A 185 4.13 -0.27 -22.26
CA GLU A 185 3.51 -1.59 -22.40
C GLU A 185 3.47 -2.37 -21.07
N VAL A 186 4.14 -1.85 -20.03
CA VAL A 186 4.32 -2.52 -18.73
C VAL A 186 3.00 -2.88 -18.05
N TYR A 187 1.96 -2.08 -18.26
CA TYR A 187 0.64 -2.24 -17.66
C TYR A 187 -0.44 -2.55 -18.71
N THR A 188 -0.13 -3.56 -19.53
CA THR A 188 -1.02 -4.18 -20.51
C THR A 188 -1.13 -5.68 -20.23
N LEU A 189 -2.01 -6.39 -20.95
CA LEU A 189 -2.12 -7.86 -20.86
C LEU A 189 -1.13 -8.62 -21.77
N ASN A 190 -0.34 -7.90 -22.58
CA ASN A 190 0.46 -8.48 -23.67
C ASN A 190 1.71 -9.24 -23.20
N HIS A 191 2.10 -9.08 -21.93
CA HIS A 191 3.35 -9.63 -21.40
C HIS A 191 3.10 -10.61 -20.25
N PRO A 192 2.72 -11.87 -20.55
CA PRO A 192 2.23 -12.82 -19.55
C PRO A 192 3.25 -13.12 -18.44
N LYS A 193 4.56 -13.13 -18.74
CA LYS A 193 5.60 -13.32 -17.72
C LYS A 193 5.67 -12.16 -16.72
N LEU A 194 5.55 -10.92 -17.19
CA LEU A 194 5.53 -9.74 -16.32
C LEU A 194 4.24 -9.66 -15.52
N LEU A 195 3.12 -9.96 -16.18
CA LEU A 195 1.80 -9.98 -15.56
C LEU A 195 1.72 -10.99 -14.42
N ALA A 196 2.32 -12.17 -14.57
CA ALA A 196 2.42 -13.16 -13.49
C ALA A 196 3.18 -12.62 -12.25
N ILE A 197 4.23 -11.82 -12.46
CA ILE A 197 4.98 -11.18 -11.37
C ILE A 197 4.16 -10.09 -10.68
N GLN A 198 3.44 -9.27 -11.46
CA GLN A 198 2.54 -8.24 -10.93
C GLN A 198 1.42 -8.89 -10.09
N ASP A 199 0.74 -9.90 -10.63
CA ASP A 199 -0.31 -10.64 -9.93
C ASP A 199 0.22 -11.28 -8.63
N ALA A 200 1.42 -11.88 -8.67
CA ALA A 200 2.04 -12.48 -7.49
C ALA A 200 2.37 -11.44 -6.42
N MET A 201 2.85 -10.26 -6.83
CA MET A 201 3.12 -9.15 -5.90
C MET A 201 1.83 -8.68 -5.23
N VAL A 202 0.76 -8.48 -6.00
CA VAL A 202 -0.55 -8.07 -5.47
C VAL A 202 -1.09 -9.09 -4.48
N ARG A 203 -1.14 -10.38 -4.84
CA ARG A 203 -1.56 -11.45 -3.91
C ARG A 203 -0.76 -11.41 -2.63
N LYS A 204 0.57 -11.32 -2.74
CA LYS A 204 1.46 -11.32 -1.58
C LYS A 204 1.21 -10.14 -0.66
N ILE A 205 1.03 -8.93 -1.20
CA ILE A 205 0.71 -7.72 -0.43
C ILE A 205 -0.62 -7.88 0.30
N VAL A 206 -1.66 -8.33 -0.41
CA VAL A 206 -3.01 -8.52 0.18
C VAL A 206 -2.99 -9.55 1.30
N GLU A 207 -2.26 -10.65 1.12
CA GLU A 207 -2.08 -11.67 2.17
C GLU A 207 -1.34 -11.13 3.41
N GLU A 208 -0.26 -10.37 3.20
CA GLU A 208 0.53 -9.76 4.27
C GLU A 208 -0.24 -8.70 5.06
N LEU A 209 -1.25 -8.09 4.44
CA LEU A 209 -2.07 -7.03 5.01
C LEU A 209 -3.49 -7.46 5.39
N LYS A 210 -3.82 -8.75 5.27
CA LYS A 210 -5.13 -9.36 5.58
C LYS A 210 -5.73 -8.92 6.92
N GLY A 211 -4.89 -8.71 7.94
CA GLY A 211 -5.32 -8.43 9.32
C GLY A 211 -5.58 -6.95 9.64
N PHE A 212 -5.32 -6.03 8.71
CA PHE A 212 -5.34 -4.59 9.01
C PHE A 212 -6.66 -3.96 8.59
N GLY A 213 -7.37 -3.31 9.53
CA GLY A 213 -8.62 -2.62 9.23
C GLY A 213 -8.46 -1.18 8.73
N ASN A 214 -7.25 -0.67 8.61
CA ASN A 214 -6.94 0.73 8.31
C ASN A 214 -6.25 0.89 6.95
N ILE A 215 -6.70 0.14 5.95
CA ILE A 215 -6.12 0.17 4.60
C ILE A 215 -7.19 0.02 3.52
N TYR A 216 -6.94 0.67 2.38
CA TYR A 216 -7.54 0.34 1.10
C TYR A 216 -6.46 0.35 0.00
N TYR A 217 -6.74 -0.33 -1.11
CA TYR A 217 -5.79 -0.44 -2.22
C TYR A 217 -6.17 0.48 -3.36
N GLU A 218 -5.24 1.29 -3.83
CA GLU A 218 -5.37 1.98 -5.12
C GLU A 218 -4.64 1.15 -6.18
N ILE A 219 -5.35 0.81 -7.27
CA ILE A 219 -4.83 -0.08 -8.33
C ILE A 219 -3.59 0.53 -8.98
N CYS A 220 -3.71 1.77 -9.44
CA CYS A 220 -2.65 2.48 -10.14
C CYS A 220 -2.85 3.97 -9.96
N ASN A 221 -1.78 4.69 -9.61
CA ASN A 221 -1.75 6.14 -9.67
C ASN A 221 -1.92 6.60 -11.12
N GLU A 222 -2.80 7.57 -11.38
CA GLU A 222 -2.94 8.25 -12.68
C GLU A 222 -2.87 7.34 -13.95
N PRO A 223 -3.70 6.30 -14.06
CA PRO A 223 -3.63 5.32 -15.15
C PRO A 223 -3.99 5.92 -16.53
N TYR A 224 -4.46 7.16 -16.58
CA TYR A 224 -4.68 7.90 -17.82
C TYR A 224 -3.37 8.34 -18.50
N PHE A 225 -2.21 8.12 -17.88
CA PHE A 225 -0.89 8.27 -18.50
C PHE A 225 -0.21 6.92 -18.79
N GLY A 226 0.82 6.95 -19.64
CA GLY A 226 1.78 5.85 -19.75
C GLY A 226 1.24 4.53 -20.27
N GLY A 227 0.13 4.53 -21.00
CA GLY A 227 -0.40 3.34 -21.70
C GLY A 227 -1.06 2.29 -20.81
N VAL A 228 -1.45 2.63 -19.58
CA VAL A 228 -2.14 1.70 -18.68
C VAL A 228 -3.54 1.40 -19.23
N THR A 229 -3.84 0.13 -19.48
CA THR A 229 -5.15 -0.24 -20.05
C THR A 229 -6.19 -0.53 -18.96
N LEU A 230 -7.47 -0.39 -19.30
CA LEU A 230 -8.57 -0.70 -18.37
C LEU A 230 -8.62 -2.21 -18.06
N GLU A 231 -8.33 -3.07 -19.05
CA GLU A 231 -8.32 -4.52 -18.88
C GLU A 231 -7.23 -4.96 -17.90
N TRP A 232 -6.06 -4.32 -17.94
CA TRP A 232 -5.00 -4.56 -16.97
C TRP A 232 -5.44 -4.13 -15.56
N GLN A 233 -6.08 -2.96 -15.41
CA GLN A 233 -6.60 -2.52 -14.12
C GLN A 233 -7.67 -3.48 -13.56
N ASN A 234 -8.58 -3.95 -14.42
CA ASN A 234 -9.60 -4.94 -14.05
C ASN A 234 -8.96 -6.24 -13.56
N ARG A 235 -7.90 -6.71 -14.22
CA ARG A 235 -7.15 -7.90 -13.78
C ARG A 235 -6.50 -7.72 -12.41
N ILE A 236 -5.96 -6.55 -12.11
CA ILE A 236 -5.40 -6.27 -10.79
C ILE A 236 -6.50 -6.25 -9.72
N ALA A 237 -7.65 -5.62 -10.01
CA ALA A 237 -8.80 -5.66 -9.11
C ALA A 237 -9.29 -7.09 -8.85
N GLU A 238 -9.43 -7.90 -9.91
CA GLU A 238 -9.76 -9.32 -9.78
C GLU A 238 -8.75 -10.09 -8.95
N THR A 239 -7.47 -9.78 -9.08
CA THR A 239 -6.40 -10.43 -8.30
C THR A 239 -6.56 -10.13 -6.81
N ILE A 240 -6.91 -8.89 -6.45
CA ILE A 240 -7.24 -8.52 -5.06
C ILE A 240 -8.47 -9.31 -4.61
N ILE A 241 -9.56 -9.29 -5.37
CA ILE A 241 -10.82 -10.00 -5.04
C ILE A 241 -10.57 -11.49 -4.80
N LYS A 242 -9.79 -12.13 -5.68
CA LYS A 242 -9.44 -13.55 -5.58
C LYS A 242 -8.58 -13.83 -4.34
N ALA A 243 -7.62 -12.96 -4.02
CA ALA A 243 -6.79 -13.08 -2.81
C ALA A 243 -7.63 -12.97 -1.53
N GLU A 244 -8.66 -12.11 -1.52
CA GLU A 244 -9.54 -11.88 -0.38
C GLU A 244 -10.75 -12.82 -0.32
N ALA A 245 -10.90 -13.76 -1.26
CA ALA A 245 -12.09 -14.61 -1.36
C ALA A 245 -12.41 -15.38 -0.06
N LYS A 246 -11.38 -15.74 0.72
CA LYS A 246 -11.50 -16.44 2.01
C LYS A 246 -11.32 -15.53 3.23
N PHE A 247 -11.27 -14.21 3.04
CA PHE A 247 -11.11 -13.27 4.14
C PHE A 247 -12.48 -13.02 4.78
N LYS A 248 -12.49 -12.82 6.11
CA LYS A 248 -13.73 -12.51 6.85
C LYS A 248 -14.29 -11.14 6.48
N ALA A 249 -13.43 -10.22 6.09
CA ALA A 249 -13.76 -8.89 5.61
C ALA A 249 -12.85 -8.55 4.43
N LYS A 250 -13.40 -7.79 3.47
CA LYS A 250 -12.71 -7.37 2.26
C LYS A 250 -12.29 -5.90 2.38
N HIS A 251 -11.19 -5.53 1.77
CA HIS A 251 -10.74 -4.14 1.70
C HIS A 251 -11.40 -3.42 0.53
N LEU A 252 -11.46 -2.10 0.62
CA LEU A 252 -11.85 -1.27 -0.52
C LEU A 252 -10.76 -1.29 -1.59
N ILE A 253 -11.20 -1.23 -2.85
CA ILE A 253 -10.35 -1.09 -4.03
C ILE A 253 -10.72 0.24 -4.68
N ALA A 254 -9.76 1.12 -4.84
CA ALA A 254 -9.88 2.40 -5.52
C ALA A 254 -9.29 2.30 -6.93
N GLN A 255 -10.04 2.83 -7.89
CA GLN A 255 -9.55 3.13 -9.22
C GLN A 255 -9.33 4.64 -9.31
N ASN A 256 -8.15 5.06 -9.72
CA ASN A 256 -7.85 6.47 -9.96
C ASN A 256 -8.44 6.87 -11.32
N ILE A 257 -9.22 7.95 -11.33
CA ILE A 257 -9.94 8.43 -12.52
C ILE A 257 -9.44 9.83 -12.84
N ALA A 258 -9.23 10.12 -14.13
CA ALA A 258 -8.88 11.46 -14.57
C ALA A 258 -9.99 12.44 -14.21
N ASN A 259 -9.62 13.56 -13.59
CA ASN A 259 -10.52 14.72 -13.51
C ASN A 259 -10.74 15.20 -14.94
N LYS A 260 -11.91 14.90 -15.53
CA LYS A 260 -12.34 15.55 -16.76
C LYS A 260 -12.60 17.02 -16.41
N PHE A 261 -11.81 17.93 -16.96
CA PHE A 261 -12.22 19.34 -17.11
C PHE A 261 -12.95 19.47 -18.44
#